data_AF-A0A966QYQ5-F1
#
_entry.id   AF-A0A966QYQ5-F1
#
_cell.length_a   1.000
_cell.length_b   1.000
_cell.length_c   1.000
_cell.angle_alpha   90.00
_cell.angle_beta   90.00
_cell.angle_gamma   90.00
#
_symmetry.space_group_name_H-M   'P 1'
#
loop_
_entity.id
_entity.type
_entity.pdbx_description
1 polymer ?
#
loop_
_entity_poly.entity_id
_entity_poly.type
_entity_poly.pdbx_seq_one_letter_code
_entity_poly.pdbx_strand_id
1 'polypeptide(L)' 'MNNDLNKIFSNMRNGEYTSVIAANGMLHIGLINGIMREDGSGKNWIVTITNQRKNEKVFIKAC' A
#
# COMPACT_ATOMS: atom_id res chain seq x y z
N MET A 1 -6.96 5.99 11.35
CA MET A 1 -5.81 5.14 11.02
C MET A 1 -5.35 5.54 9.63
N ASN A 2 -4.12 6.02 9.49
CA ASN A 2 -3.56 6.43 8.20
C ASN A 2 -2.38 5.54 7.83
N ASN A 3 -2.09 5.48 6.54
CA ASN A 3 -0.92 4.78 6.03
C ASN A 3 0.33 5.67 6.15
N ASP A 4 1.37 5.13 6.77
CA ASP A 4 2.71 5.73 6.78
C ASP A 4 3.47 5.26 5.54
N LEU A 5 3.75 6.18 4.62
CA LEU A 5 4.47 5.88 3.37
C LEU A 5 5.89 5.37 3.62
N ASN A 6 6.61 5.90 4.60
CA ASN A 6 7.98 5.47 4.87
C ASN A 6 8.00 4.01 5.30
N LYS A 7 7.03 3.62 6.13
CA LYS A 7 6.83 2.22 6.52
C LYS A 7 6.47 1.34 5.33
N ILE A 8 5.55 1.78 4.46
CA ILE A 8 5.16 1.04 3.26
C ILE A 8 6.36 0.85 2.31
N PHE A 9 7.17 1.89 2.09
CA PHE A 9 8.39 1.81 1.28
C PHE A 9 9.42 0.86 1.90
N SER A 10 9.60 0.92 3.21
CA SER A 10 10.49 0.00 3.94
C SER A 10 10.03 -1.45 3.78
N ASN A 11 8.75 -1.71 3.99
CA ASN A 11 8.18 -3.05 3.91
C ASN A 11 8.26 -3.61 2.49
N MET A 12 8.00 -2.78 1.47
CA MET A 12 8.20 -3.16 0.06
C MET A 12 9.67 -3.54 -0.20
N ARG A 13 10.63 -2.73 0.26
CA ARG A 13 12.07 -2.98 0.06
C ARG A 13 12.54 -4.26 0.76
N ASN A 14 12.03 -4.52 1.96
CA ASN A 14 12.44 -5.66 2.78
C ASN A 14 11.67 -6.95 2.46
N GLY A 15 10.61 -6.87 1.64
CA GLY A 15 9.72 -7.99 1.39
C GLY A 15 8.92 -8.42 2.64
N GLU A 16 8.58 -7.46 3.50
CA GLU A 16 7.85 -7.72 4.74
C GLU A 16 6.35 -7.88 4.48
N TYR A 17 5.77 -8.89 5.13
CA TYR A 17 4.32 -9.09 5.12
C TYR A 17 3.67 -8.02 6.01
N THR A 18 2.79 -7.22 5.43
CA THR A 18 2.23 -6.06 6.12
C THR A 18 0.79 -5.78 5.74
N SER A 19 0.20 -4.75 6.33
CA SER A 19 -1.14 -4.30 6.01
C SER A 19 -1.16 -2.84 5.58
N VAL A 20 -2.10 -2.52 4.70
CA VAL A 20 -2.44 -1.13 4.34
C VAL A 20 -3.95 -0.96 4.42
N ILE A 21 -4.38 0.27 4.67
CA ILE A 21 -5.79 0.62 4.75
C ILE A 21 -6.17 1.34 3.47
N ALA A 22 -7.11 0.75 2.72
CA ALA A 22 -7.67 1.35 1.52
C ALA A 22 -8.41 2.66 1.84
N ALA A 23 -8.60 3.49 0.82
CA ALA A 23 -9.31 4.77 0.95
C ALA A 23 -10.77 4.61 1.41
N ASN A 24 -11.37 3.43 1.22
CA ASN A 24 -12.70 3.06 1.72
C ASN A 24 -12.69 2.49 3.16
N GLY A 25 -11.53 2.43 3.82
CA GLY A 25 -11.36 1.90 5.17
C GLY A 25 -11.12 0.39 5.27
N MET A 26 -11.14 -0.36 4.16
CA MET A 26 -10.85 -1.80 4.17
C MET A 26 -9.37 -2.06 4.43
N LEU A 27 -9.07 -3.04 5.28
CA LEU A 27 -7.72 -3.51 5.53
C LEU A 27 -7.33 -4.55 4.48
N HIS A 28 -6.19 -4.34 3.84
CA HIS A 28 -5.57 -5.29 2.92
C HIS A 28 -4.24 -5.76 3.49
N ILE A 29 -3.95 -7.06 3.39
CA ILE A 29 -2.79 -7.68 4.02
C ILE A 29 -2.04 -8.51 2.98
N GLY A 30 -0.73 -8.29 2.85
CA GLY A 30 0.12 -9.02 1.92
C GLY A 30 1.53 -8.46 1.82
N LEU A 31 2.25 -8.94 0.80
CA LEU A 31 3.53 -8.37 0.38
C LEU A 31 3.28 -7.17 -0.51
N ILE A 32 3.95 -6.05 -0.26
CA ILE A 32 3.89 -4.89 -1.16
C ILE A 32 4.91 -5.11 -2.28
N ASN A 33 4.42 -5.12 -3.52
CA ASN A 33 5.23 -5.34 -4.72
C ASN A 33 5.30 -4.13 -5.65
N GLY A 34 4.57 -3.07 -5.33
CA GLY A 34 4.64 -1.83 -6.09
C GLY A 34 3.91 -0.70 -5.38
N ILE A 35 4.43 0.51 -5.51
CA ILE A 35 3.86 1.74 -4.96
C ILE A 35 3.95 2.80 -6.06
N MET A 36 2.82 3.40 -6.42
CA MET A 36 2.75 4.44 -7.44
C MET A 36 1.96 5.63 -6.90
N ARG A 37 2.44 6.84 -7.19
CA ARG A 37 1.64 8.06 -6.96
C ARG A 37 0.46 8.05 -7.92
N GLU A 38 -0.74 8.25 -7.40
CA GLU A 38 -1.92 8.42 -8.24
C GLU A 38 -1.96 9.84 -8.84
N ASP A 39 -1.51 10.83 -8.06
CA ASP A 39 -1.49 12.23 -8.46
C ASP A 39 -0.23 12.97 -7.96
N GLY A 40 -0.11 14.24 -8.35
CA GLY A 40 0.96 15.12 -7.88
C GLY A 40 0.84 15.58 -6.43
N SER A 41 -0.23 15.23 -5.71
CA SER A 41 -0.51 15.77 -4.37
C SER A 41 0.35 15.12 -3.27
N GLY A 42 0.90 13.94 -3.54
CA GLY A 42 1.62 13.13 -2.55
C GLY A 42 0.72 12.48 -1.50
N LYS A 43 -0.61 12.63 -1.61
CA LYS A 43 -1.59 12.08 -0.66
C LYS A 43 -2.29 10.82 -1.19
N ASN A 44 -2.41 10.68 -2.50
CA ASN A 44 -3.12 9.57 -3.13
C ASN A 44 -2.14 8.61 -3.81
N TRP A 45 -2.26 7.33 -3.48
CA TRP A 45 -1.32 6.30 -3.92
C TRP A 45 -2.03 5.02 -4.28
N ILE A 46 -1.46 4.29 -5.24
CA ILE A 46 -1.86 2.94 -5.60
C ILE A 46 -0.77 1.99 -5.12
N VAL A 47 -1.15 1.05 -4.26
CA VAL A 47 -0.26 0.00 -3.74
C VAL A 47 -0.65 -1.32 -4.40
N THR A 48 0.33 -2.02 -4.96
CA THR A 48 0.15 -3.39 -5.43
C THR A 48 0.53 -4.35 -4.32
N ILE A 49 -0.44 -5.14 -3.87
CA ILE A 49 -0.27 -6.11 -2.79
C ILE A 49 -0.42 -7.51 -3.36
N THR A 50 0.43 -8.42 -2.92
CA THR A 50 0.33 -9.83 -3.25
C THR A 50 -0.03 -10.64 -2.02
N ASN A 51 -1.13 -11.36 -2.10
CA ASN A 51 -1.59 -12.30 -1.09
C ASN A 51 -1.96 -13.62 -1.77
N GLN A 52 -1.42 -14.74 -1.29
CA GLN A 52 -1.70 -16.08 -1.82
C GLN A 52 -1.62 -16.18 -3.36
N ARG A 53 -0.57 -15.59 -3.95
CA ARG A 53 -0.32 -15.54 -5.41
C ARG A 53 -1.31 -14.70 -6.23
N LYS A 54 -2.20 -13.94 -5.58
CA LYS A 54 -3.05 -12.96 -6.23
C LYS A 54 -2.50 -11.56 -5.98
N ASN A 55 -2.44 -10.78 -7.05
CA ASN A 55 -2.08 -9.37 -6.98
C ASN A 55 -3.36 -8.53 -6.95
N GLU A 56 -3.44 -7.61 -6.02
CA GLU A 56 -4.50 -6.61 -5.93
C GLU A 56 -3.90 -5.21 -5.96
N LYS A 57 -4.62 -4.27 -6.60
CA LYS A 57 -4.29 -2.84 -6.56
C LYS A 57 -5.20 -2.17 -5.55
N VAL A 58 -4.60 -1.55 -4.56
CA VAL A 58 -5.28 -0.91 -3.44
C VAL A 58 -5.04 0.59 -3.51
N PHE A 59 -6.12 1.35 -3.61
CA PHE A 59 -6.08 2.81 -3.54
C PHE A 59 -6.00 3.21 -2.07
N ILE A 60 -4.97 3.95 -1.69
CA ILE A 60 -4.73 4.39 -0.33
C ILE A 60 -4.59 5.90 -0.25
N LYS A 61 -4.93 6.43 0.93
CA LYS A 61 -4.53 7.77 1.35
C LYS A 61 -3.35 7.66 2.31
N ALA A 62 -2.33 8.46 2.03
CA ALA A 62 -1.18 8.64 2.89
C ALA A 62 -1.24 9.98 3.61
N CYS A 63 -0.68 10.02 4.81
CA CYS A 63 -0.48 11.25 5.57
C CYS A 63 0.99 11.58 5.73
#